data_AF-A0AA42W4X6-F1
#
_entry.id   AF-A0AA42W4X6-F1
#
_cell.length_a   1.000
_cell.length_b   1.000
_cell.length_c   1.000
_cell.angle_alpha   90.00
_cell.angle_beta   90.00
_cell.angle_gamma   90.00
#
_symmetry.space_group_name_H-M   'P 1'
#
loop_
_entity.id
_entity.type
_entity.pdbx_description
1 polymer ?
#
loop_
_entity_poly.entity_id
_entity_poly.type
_entity_poly.pdbx_seq_one_letter_code
_entity_poly.pdbx_strand_id
1 'polypeptide(L)'
;MTTNSITLTATRVHEIFSDCMPREGEDESRLVRINVFKNYAICNVDRLNAHKDEIALMLQELPISFQANGGGGMSLGHAAMDKHGNQWAREHLDLETLFALGLGVSKVGLMFPPEKWKLLPGGMPYYVVNNNN
;
A
#
# COMPACT_ATOMS: atom_id res chain seq x y z
N MET A 1 1.69 29.32 -2.36
CA MET A 1 2.29 28.06 -2.86
C MET A 1 1.21 27.00 -2.74
N THR A 2 0.51 26.71 -3.84
CA THR A 2 -0.43 25.59 -3.89
C THR A 2 0.38 24.33 -4.08
N THR A 3 0.71 23.66 -2.98
CA THR A 3 1.09 22.24 -3.05
C THR A 3 -0.06 21.52 -3.74
N ASN A 4 0.19 20.96 -4.93
CA ASN A 4 -0.70 19.96 -5.52
C ASN A 4 -0.84 18.86 -4.47
N SER A 5 -1.93 18.89 -3.71
CA SER A 5 -2.24 17.87 -2.73
C SER A 5 -2.52 16.61 -3.53
N ILE A 6 -1.60 15.64 -3.51
CA ILE A 6 -1.89 14.30 -4.00
C ILE A 6 -2.95 13.74 -3.05
N THR A 7 -4.21 13.75 -3.49
CA THR A 7 -5.30 13.19 -2.71
C THR A 7 -5.26 11.68 -2.86
N LEU A 8 -5.01 10.96 -1.76
CA LEU A 8 -5.21 9.53 -1.70
C LEU A 8 -6.66 9.22 -2.09
N THR A 9 -6.86 8.50 -3.20
CA THR A 9 -8.17 8.10 -3.70
C THR A 9 -8.12 6.67 -4.24
N ALA A 10 -9.22 5.92 -4.11
CA ALA A 10 -9.32 4.58 -4.67
C ALA A 10 -9.00 4.56 -6.18
N THR A 11 -9.55 5.51 -6.94
CA THR A 11 -9.29 5.63 -8.39
C THR A 11 -7.81 5.73 -8.71
N ARG A 12 -7.08 6.62 -8.02
CA ARG A 12 -5.65 6.80 -8.32
C ARG A 12 -4.81 5.58 -7.93
N VAL A 13 -5.14 4.94 -6.82
CA VAL A 13 -4.51 3.67 -6.41
C VAL A 13 -4.69 2.59 -7.49
N HIS A 14 -5.89 2.46 -8.06
CA HIS A 14 -6.17 1.48 -9.12
C HIS A 14 -5.52 1.82 -10.45
N GLU A 15 -5.39 3.10 -10.80
CA GLU A 15 -4.68 3.54 -12.00
C GLU A 15 -3.20 3.15 -11.95
N ILE A 16 -2.52 3.44 -10.82
CA ILE A 16 -1.12 3.06 -10.62
C ILE A 16 -0.97 1.54 -10.64
N PHE A 17 -1.86 0.82 -9.95
CA PHE A 17 -1.82 -0.63 -9.92
C PHE A 17 -1.99 -1.24 -11.32
N SER A 18 -2.96 -0.73 -12.08
CA SER A 18 -3.25 -1.17 -13.44
C SER A 18 -2.08 -0.91 -14.38
N ASP A 19 -1.42 0.24 -14.26
CA ASP A 19 -0.19 0.52 -15.02
C ASP A 19 0.92 -0.47 -14.66
N CYS A 20 1.05 -0.84 -13.39
CA CYS A 20 2.06 -1.79 -12.92
C CYS A 20 1.78 -3.24 -13.33
N MET A 21 0.59 -3.62 -13.77
CA MET A 21 0.29 -5.02 -14.10
C MET A 21 1.13 -5.55 -15.26
N PRO A 22 1.40 -6.87 -15.31
CA PRO A 22 2.09 -7.49 -16.43
C PRO A 22 1.32 -7.31 -17.73
N ARG A 23 2.05 -7.16 -18.84
CA ARG A 23 1.49 -7.15 -20.19
C ARG A 23 1.87 -8.44 -20.91
N GLU A 24 1.10 -8.80 -21.92
CA GLU A 24 1.38 -10.01 -22.72
C GLU A 24 2.77 -9.93 -23.36
N GLY A 25 3.55 -11.00 -23.22
CA GLY A 25 4.91 -11.07 -23.76
C GLY A 25 5.97 -10.27 -22.99
N GLU A 26 5.64 -9.75 -21.79
CA GLU A 26 6.65 -9.10 -20.94
C GLU A 26 7.68 -10.10 -20.40
N ASP A 27 8.91 -9.61 -20.24
CA ASP A 27 10.01 -10.33 -19.62
C ASP A 27 9.69 -10.63 -18.14
N GLU A 28 9.54 -11.91 -17.80
CA GLU A 28 9.24 -12.38 -16.45
C GLU A 28 10.31 -11.95 -15.42
N SER A 29 11.56 -11.70 -15.85
CA SER A 29 12.62 -11.21 -14.96
C SER A 29 12.36 -9.79 -14.43
N ARG A 30 11.44 -9.07 -15.07
CA ARG A 30 10.95 -7.73 -14.66
C ARG A 30 9.68 -7.79 -13.84
N LEU A 31 9.19 -8.98 -13.50
CA LEU A 31 7.98 -9.14 -12.70
C LEU A 31 8.34 -9.48 -11.25
N VAL A 32 7.68 -8.81 -10.32
CA VAL A 32 7.77 -9.10 -8.89
C VAL A 32 6.43 -9.59 -8.37
N ARG A 33 6.48 -10.69 -7.62
CA ARG A 33 5.33 -11.17 -6.84
C ARG A 33 5.33 -10.48 -5.48
N ILE A 34 4.24 -9.77 -5.19
CA ILE A 34 4.03 -9.09 -3.92
C ILE A 34 2.95 -9.86 -3.16
N ASN A 35 3.34 -10.56 -2.10
CA ASN A 35 2.38 -11.23 -1.25
C ASN A 35 1.73 -10.19 -0.32
N VAL A 36 0.41 -10.09 -0.37
CA VAL A 36 -0.39 -9.25 0.53
C VAL A 36 -1.04 -10.14 1.58
N PHE A 37 -2.30 -9.90 1.94
CA PHE A 37 -3.07 -10.79 2.80
C PHE A 37 -3.25 -12.18 2.13
N LYS A 38 -4.44 -12.76 2.08
CA LYS A 38 -4.67 -14.10 1.48
C LYS A 38 -4.49 -14.14 -0.06
N ASN A 39 -3.84 -13.14 -0.65
CA ASN A 39 -3.66 -12.90 -2.08
C ASN A 39 -2.22 -12.47 -2.40
N TYR A 40 -1.94 -12.32 -3.69
CA TYR A 40 -0.72 -11.72 -4.19
C TYR A 40 -1.03 -10.84 -5.41
N ALA A 41 -0.19 -9.84 -5.63
CA ALA A 41 -0.12 -9.09 -6.88
C ALA A 41 1.14 -9.50 -7.65
N ILE A 42 1.10 -9.35 -8.97
CA ILE A 42 2.29 -9.40 -9.82
C ILE A 42 2.39 -8.02 -10.46
N CYS A 43 3.57 -7.39 -10.38
CA CYS A 43 3.80 -6.08 -10.94
C CYS A 43 5.12 -6.05 -11.71
N ASN A 44 5.18 -5.22 -12.74
CA ASN A 44 6.42 -4.87 -13.42
C ASN A 44 7.24 -3.91 -12.54
N VAL A 45 8.50 -4.26 -12.28
CA VAL A 45 9.37 -3.54 -11.35
C VAL A 45 9.73 -2.13 -11.83
N ASP A 46 9.87 -1.93 -13.14
CA ASP A 46 10.28 -0.62 -13.68
C ASP A 46 9.12 0.38 -13.52
N ARG A 47 7.89 -0.04 -13.82
CA ARG A 47 6.69 0.80 -13.63
C ARG A 47 6.37 1.03 -12.16
N LEU A 48 6.54 0.01 -11.33
CA LEU A 48 6.36 0.13 -9.89
C LEU A 48 7.34 1.16 -9.28
N ASN A 49 8.61 1.13 -9.71
CA ASN A 49 9.60 2.12 -9.28
C ASN A 49 9.32 3.52 -9.83
N ALA A 50 8.76 3.65 -11.03
CA ALA A 50 8.38 4.95 -11.59
C ALA A 50 7.30 5.65 -10.76
N HIS A 51 6.43 4.91 -10.08
CA HIS A 51 5.40 5.45 -9.17
C HIS A 51 5.82 5.51 -7.70
N LYS A 52 7.06 5.14 -7.35
CA LYS A 52 7.52 4.98 -5.96
C LYS A 52 7.27 6.21 -5.09
N ASP A 53 7.57 7.40 -5.58
CA ASP A 53 7.41 8.64 -4.82
C ASP A 53 5.93 8.99 -4.64
N GLU A 54 5.10 8.76 -5.65
CA GLU A 54 3.66 8.97 -5.57
C GLU A 54 3.00 7.99 -4.59
N ILE A 55 3.39 6.71 -4.63
CA ILE A 55 2.97 5.69 -3.66
C ILE A 55 3.37 6.11 -2.24
N ALA A 56 4.59 6.60 -2.05
CA ALA A 56 5.05 7.08 -0.74
C ALA A 56 4.22 8.27 -0.24
N LEU A 57 3.87 9.22 -1.11
CA LEU A 57 3.01 10.36 -0.75
C LEU A 57 1.59 9.90 -0.40
N MET A 58 1.00 8.97 -1.16
CA MET A 58 -0.29 8.37 -0.82
C MET A 58 -0.26 7.64 0.53
N LEU A 59 0.81 6.93 0.86
CA LEU A 59 0.96 6.27 2.17
C LEU A 59 1.12 7.27 3.33
N GLN A 60 1.67 8.46 3.08
CA GLN A 60 1.74 9.56 4.06
C GLN A 60 0.38 10.22 4.34
N GLU A 61 -0.63 9.96 3.51
CA GLU A 61 -2.01 10.38 3.75
C GLU A 61 -2.73 9.42 4.72
N LEU A 62 -2.18 8.25 5.03
CA LEU A 62 -2.75 7.36 6.04
C LEU A 62 -2.62 7.95 7.46
N PRO A 63 -3.52 7.56 8.40
CA PRO A 63 -3.49 8.02 9.78
C PRO A 63 -2.11 7.87 10.43
N ILE A 64 -1.78 8.79 11.35
CA ILE A 64 -0.46 8.81 12.03
C ILE A 64 -0.10 7.49 12.72
N SER A 65 -1.11 6.69 13.08
CA SER A 65 -0.94 5.36 13.64
C SER A 65 -0.19 4.39 12.73
N PHE A 66 -0.32 4.53 11.40
CA PHE A 66 0.40 3.70 10.43
C PHE A 66 1.87 4.11 10.28
N GLN A 67 2.22 5.35 10.61
CA GLN A 67 3.55 5.90 10.34
C GLN A 67 4.57 5.37 11.36
N ALA A 68 5.75 4.94 10.90
CA ALA A 68 6.81 4.39 11.78
C ALA A 68 7.23 5.37 12.89
N ASN A 69 7.37 6.66 12.57
CA ASN A 69 7.72 7.71 13.54
C ASN A 69 6.49 8.28 14.28
N GLY A 70 5.32 7.70 14.08
CA GLY A 70 4.05 8.08 14.71
C GLY A 70 3.58 7.00 15.67
N GLY A 71 2.63 6.17 15.22
CA GLY A 71 2.07 5.08 16.04
C GLY A 71 2.73 3.71 15.86
N GLY A 72 3.69 3.57 14.94
CA GLY A 72 4.46 2.33 14.79
C GLY A 72 3.74 1.21 14.03
N GLY A 73 2.57 1.48 13.48
CA GLY A 73 1.80 0.58 12.62
C GLY A 73 0.38 0.30 13.13
N MET A 74 -0.51 -0.11 12.22
CA MET A 74 -1.92 -0.29 12.50
C MET A 74 -2.55 -1.39 11.62
N SER A 75 -3.70 -1.93 12.05
CA SER A 75 -4.45 -2.94 11.30
C SER A 75 -5.01 -2.37 10.00
N LEU A 76 -4.97 -3.17 8.92
CA LEU A 76 -5.52 -2.83 7.60
C LEU A 76 -6.93 -2.23 7.66
N GLY A 77 -7.80 -2.73 8.54
CA GLY A 77 -9.19 -2.26 8.66
C GLY A 77 -9.33 -0.78 9.05
N HIS A 78 -8.28 -0.15 9.59
CA HIS A 78 -8.27 1.27 9.93
C HIS A 78 -7.75 2.15 8.79
N ALA A 79 -7.33 1.58 7.67
CA ALA A 79 -6.74 2.32 6.56
C ALA A 79 -7.79 2.94 5.62
N ALA A 80 -9.09 2.70 5.82
CA ALA A 80 -10.13 3.26 4.94
C ALA A 80 -10.30 4.77 5.06
N MET A 81 -9.86 5.35 6.18
CA MET A 81 -9.81 6.79 6.41
C MET A 81 -8.41 7.32 6.15
N ASP A 82 -8.30 8.51 5.58
CA ASP A 82 -7.06 9.28 5.54
C ASP A 82 -6.82 10.00 6.90
N LYS A 83 -5.67 10.65 7.04
CA LYS A 83 -5.28 11.42 8.25
C LYS A 83 -6.15 12.65 8.48
N HIS A 84 -6.96 13.05 7.50
CA HIS A 84 -7.88 14.17 7.56
C HIS A 84 -9.31 13.73 7.96
N GLY A 85 -9.53 12.42 8.10
CA GLY A 85 -10.83 11.84 8.44
C GLY A 85 -11.76 11.62 7.24
N ASN A 86 -11.24 11.71 6.00
CA ASN A 86 -12.01 11.39 4.81
C ASN A 86 -11.89 9.90 4.49
N GLN A 87 -13.00 9.29 4.12
CA GLN A 87 -12.99 7.94 3.57
C GLN A 87 -12.53 7.98 2.11
N TRP A 88 -11.36 7.41 1.81
CA TRP A 88 -10.82 7.34 0.45
C TRP A 88 -11.09 5.99 -0.23
N ALA A 89 -11.17 4.93 0.58
CA ALA A 89 -11.42 3.58 0.14
C ALA A 89 -12.93 3.27 0.16
N ARG A 90 -13.40 2.62 -0.90
CA ARG A 90 -14.79 2.18 -1.08
C ARG A 90 -14.96 0.73 -0.66
N GLU A 91 -13.91 -0.07 -0.78
CA GLU A 91 -13.92 -1.49 -0.46
C GLU A 91 -12.57 -1.97 0.09
N HIS A 92 -12.56 -3.18 0.65
CA HIS A 92 -11.35 -3.78 1.24
C HIS A 92 -10.22 -3.95 0.20
N LEU A 93 -10.59 -4.19 -1.06
CA LEU A 93 -9.64 -4.35 -2.15
C LEU A 93 -8.81 -3.08 -2.39
N ASP A 94 -9.40 -1.89 -2.24
CA ASP A 94 -8.67 -0.62 -2.37
C ASP A 94 -7.50 -0.54 -1.37
N LEU A 95 -7.75 -1.00 -0.15
CA LEU A 95 -6.76 -1.05 0.92
C LEU A 95 -5.66 -2.05 0.56
N GLU A 96 -6.03 -3.28 0.22
CA GLU A 96 -5.07 -4.32 -0.17
C GLU A 96 -4.19 -3.87 -1.34
N THR A 97 -4.76 -3.17 -2.33
CA THR A 97 -4.02 -2.63 -3.48
C THR A 97 -3.00 -1.57 -3.07
N LEU A 98 -3.36 -0.60 -2.23
CA LEU A 98 -2.41 0.40 -1.74
C LEU A 98 -1.26 -0.25 -0.97
N PHE A 99 -1.55 -1.21 -0.08
CA PHE A 99 -0.50 -1.91 0.66
C PHE A 99 0.33 -2.86 -0.22
N ALA A 100 -0.26 -3.45 -1.28
CA ALA A 100 0.51 -4.18 -2.30
C ALA A 100 1.55 -3.26 -2.94
N LEU A 101 1.13 -2.10 -3.43
CA LEU A 101 2.03 -1.11 -4.04
C LEU A 101 3.13 -0.70 -3.05
N GLY A 102 2.75 -0.37 -1.81
CA GLY A 102 3.67 0.03 -0.75
C GLY A 102 4.70 -1.04 -0.38
N LEU A 103 4.29 -2.31 -0.27
CA LEU A 103 5.20 -3.44 -0.06
C LEU A 103 6.15 -3.62 -1.24
N GLY A 104 5.61 -3.52 -2.46
CA GLY A 104 6.37 -3.64 -3.69
C GLY A 104 7.49 -2.60 -3.83
N VAL A 105 7.28 -1.38 -3.36
CA VAL A 105 8.31 -0.32 -3.33
C VAL A 105 9.08 -0.22 -2.01
N SER A 106 8.90 -1.20 -1.11
CA SER A 106 9.53 -1.24 0.23
C SER A 106 9.22 -0.03 1.14
N LYS A 107 8.12 0.67 0.89
CA LYS A 107 7.63 1.78 1.74
C LYS A 107 6.63 1.32 2.81
N VAL A 108 6.26 0.04 2.79
CA VAL A 108 5.46 -0.62 3.83
C VAL A 108 6.23 -1.82 4.37
N GLY A 109 6.12 -2.07 5.67
CA GLY A 109 6.50 -3.32 6.32
C GLY A 109 5.31 -4.02 6.96
N LEU A 110 5.38 -5.36 7.06
CA LEU A 110 4.49 -6.16 7.90
C LEU A 110 5.05 -6.24 9.32
N MET A 111 4.24 -5.90 10.31
CA MET A 111 4.67 -5.96 11.71
C MET A 111 4.77 -7.40 12.23
N PHE A 112 3.92 -8.29 11.71
CA PHE A 112 3.86 -9.68 12.11
C PHE A 112 3.78 -10.59 10.90
N PRO A 113 4.41 -11.76 10.93
CA PRO A 113 4.32 -12.73 9.85
C PRO A 113 2.91 -13.36 9.79
N PRO A 114 2.48 -13.88 8.62
CA PRO A 114 1.12 -14.34 8.38
C PRO A 114 0.55 -15.34 9.40
N GLU A 115 1.38 -16.25 9.91
CA GLU A 115 0.99 -17.27 10.88
C GLU A 115 0.52 -16.69 12.23
N LYS A 116 0.89 -15.44 12.54
CA LYS A 116 0.49 -14.74 13.76
C LYS A 116 -0.80 -13.94 13.61
N TRP A 117 -1.28 -13.66 12.39
CA TRP A 117 -2.45 -12.79 12.19
C TRP A 117 -3.71 -13.32 12.87
N LYS A 118 -3.90 -14.64 12.94
CA LYS A 118 -5.03 -15.29 13.66
C LYS A 118 -5.12 -14.94 15.15
N LEU A 119 -4.02 -14.46 15.75
CA LEU A 119 -3.95 -14.03 17.15
C LEU A 119 -4.26 -12.53 17.32
N LEU A 120 -4.31 -11.79 16.22
CA LEU A 120 -4.58 -10.36 16.21
C LEU A 120 -6.10 -10.09 16.12
N PRO A 121 -6.57 -8.93 16.61
CA PRO A 121 -7.97 -8.53 16.44
C PRO A 121 -8.42 -8.62 14.98
N GLY A 122 -9.48 -9.39 14.73
CA GLY A 122 -10.04 -9.57 13.39
C GLY A 122 -9.25 -10.49 12.46
N GLY A 123 -8.13 -11.09 12.90
CA GLY A 123 -7.34 -11.98 12.04
C GLY A 123 -6.58 -11.27 10.91
N MET A 124 -6.38 -9.94 11.04
CA MET A 124 -5.91 -9.07 9.96
C MET A 124 -4.42 -8.73 10.08
N PRO A 125 -3.76 -8.43 8.95
CA PRO A 125 -2.39 -7.92 8.94
C PRO A 125 -2.29 -6.53 9.57
N TYR A 126 -1.15 -6.29 10.20
CA TYR A 126 -0.74 -4.98 10.71
C TYR A 126 0.43 -4.48 9.89
N TYR A 127 0.30 -3.25 9.41
CA TYR A 127 1.24 -2.61 8.51
C TYR A 127 1.86 -1.38 9.15
N VAL A 128 3.12 -1.11 8.81
CA VAL A 128 3.83 0.11 9.17
C VAL A 128 4.36 0.78 7.89
N VAL A 129 4.19 2.08 7.79
CA VAL A 129 4.75 2.90 6.70
C VAL A 129 6.16 3.33 7.08
N ASN A 130 7.11 3.00 6.22
CA ASN A 130 8.52 3.32 6.40
C ASN A 130 8.79 4.75 5.95
N ASN A 131 9.18 5.61 6.89
CA ASN A 131 9.42 7.03 6.63
C ASN A 131 10.82 7.34 6.08
N ASN A 132 11.67 6.32 5.92
CA ASN A 132 13.05 6.50 5.46
C ASN A 132 13.12 6.44 3.92
N ASN A 133 13.83 7.41 3.34
CA ASN A 133 14.09 7.50 1.91
C ASN A 133 15.22 6.57 1.48
#